data_AF-A0A1N7SJJ6-F1
#
_entry.id   AF-A0A1N7SJJ6-F1
#
_cell.length_a   1.000
_cell.length_b   1.000
_cell.length_c   1.000
_cell.angle_alpha   90.00
_cell.angle_beta   90.00
_cell.angle_gamma   90.00
#
_symmetry.space_group_name_H-M   'P 1'
#
loop_
_entity.id
_entity.type
_entity.pdbx_description
1 polymer ?
#
loop_
_entity_poly.entity_id
_entity_poly.type
_entity_poly.pdbx_seq_one_letter_code
_entity_poly.pdbx_strand_id
1 'polypeptide(L)'
;MPYIALQLVGMQVVIKGLGVSGEMPLIVAFVVLALYTYSSGLRAPAMIAFVKDIMIYIVVIAAVWLIPAKLGGYGHVFDAADAHFKAKGGATGIILKPSQFTAFASLALGSALAAFMYPHTMTAVLSSASAKTVRKNAIFLPAYTLLLGLIALLGYMAIAADVNVKSASDVVPALFGTLFPAWFVGFAAAAIAISALVPAAIMSIGAANLFTRNLWRPLVSPTITPEKEASTAKLVSLVVKFGALLFIVFLPTQYAIDLQLLGGVWILQIFPAIVFTLYTRRLNTQGLFVGWLIGIVTGTGLAISQGLKPVYALHFGDSVYPLYIGLIALVVNIVVSFAVSVLSPRRVVVTA
;
A
#
# COMPACT_ATOMS: atom_id res chain seq x y z
N MET A 1 -3.92 9.12 4.59
CA MET A 1 -5.15 9.37 3.79
C MET A 1 -5.02 8.85 2.36
N PRO A 2 -3.93 9.11 1.60
CA PRO A 2 -3.80 8.60 0.21
C PRO A 2 -3.95 7.08 0.09
N TYR A 3 -3.37 6.31 1.03
CA TYR A 3 -3.55 4.85 1.05
C TYR A 3 -5.02 4.43 1.19
N ILE A 4 -5.77 5.10 2.06
CA ILE A 4 -7.20 4.83 2.25
C ILE A 4 -7.98 5.25 1.00
N ALA A 5 -7.65 6.41 0.41
CA ALA A 5 -8.24 6.88 -0.83
C ALA A 5 -8.02 5.88 -1.98
N LEU A 6 -6.82 5.28 -2.08
CA LEU A 6 -6.54 4.24 -3.09
C LEU A 6 -7.45 3.01 -2.95
N GLN A 7 -7.82 2.62 -1.72
CA GLN A 7 -8.81 1.56 -1.53
C GLN A 7 -10.18 1.98 -2.11
N LEU A 8 -10.59 3.22 -1.88
CA LEU A 8 -11.84 3.77 -2.41
C LEU A 8 -11.82 3.83 -3.95
N VAL A 9 -10.65 4.08 -4.57
CA VAL A 9 -10.49 4.03 -6.04
C VAL A 9 -10.81 2.64 -6.57
N GLY A 10 -10.28 1.58 -5.94
CA GLY A 10 -10.56 0.20 -6.35
C GLY A 10 -12.06 -0.11 -6.31
N MET A 11 -12.76 0.37 -5.29
CA MET A 11 -14.21 0.24 -5.16
C MET A 11 -14.97 1.04 -6.23
N GLN A 12 -14.57 2.30 -6.49
CA GLN A 12 -15.17 3.15 -7.51
C GLN A 12 -15.08 2.52 -8.91
N VAL A 13 -13.90 1.99 -9.26
CA VAL A 13 -13.62 1.35 -10.55
C VAL A 13 -14.54 0.15 -10.78
N VAL A 14 -14.72 -0.68 -9.77
CA VAL A 14 -15.59 -1.85 -9.84
C VAL A 14 -17.06 -1.48 -9.93
N ILE A 15 -17.52 -0.52 -9.12
CA ILE A 15 -18.91 -0.03 -9.16
C ILE A 15 -19.23 0.56 -10.54
N LYS A 16 -18.31 1.36 -11.09
CA LYS A 16 -18.41 1.89 -12.45
C LYS A 16 -18.46 0.77 -13.49
N GLY A 17 -17.66 -0.29 -13.31
CA GLY A 17 -17.69 -1.48 -14.17
C GLY A 17 -19.03 -2.21 -14.18
N LEU A 18 -19.83 -2.09 -13.12
CA LEU A 18 -21.21 -2.61 -13.07
C LEU A 18 -22.25 -1.68 -13.73
N GLY A 19 -21.81 -0.57 -14.33
CA GLY A 19 -22.69 0.43 -14.96
C GLY A 19 -23.27 1.45 -13.98
N VAL A 20 -22.83 1.45 -12.72
CA VAL A 20 -23.28 2.44 -11.72
C VAL A 20 -22.26 3.57 -11.66
N SER A 21 -22.65 4.77 -12.08
CA SER A 21 -21.79 5.95 -12.10
C SER A 21 -22.13 6.95 -10.99
N GLY A 22 -21.21 7.90 -10.76
CA GLY A 22 -21.36 8.95 -9.76
C GLY A 22 -20.74 8.60 -8.41
N GLU A 23 -20.78 9.57 -7.50
CA GLU A 23 -20.10 9.48 -6.20
C GLU A 23 -20.97 8.84 -5.13
N MET A 24 -22.30 8.85 -5.30
CA MET A 24 -23.25 8.34 -4.30
C MET A 24 -23.02 6.89 -3.89
N PRO A 25 -22.78 5.92 -4.79
CA PRO A 25 -22.50 4.53 -4.38
C PRO A 25 -21.24 4.43 -3.50
N LEU A 26 -20.21 5.21 -3.84
CA LEU A 26 -18.96 5.26 -3.08
C LEU A 26 -19.21 5.87 -1.70
N ILE A 27 -19.95 6.98 -1.63
CA ILE A 27 -20.31 7.65 -0.37
C ILE A 27 -21.11 6.71 0.51
N VAL A 28 -22.11 6.00 -0.03
CA VAL A 28 -22.93 5.05 0.75
C VAL A 28 -22.08 3.90 1.28
N ALA A 29 -21.29 3.24 0.42
CA ALA A 29 -20.42 2.14 0.85
C ALA A 29 -19.41 2.59 1.92
N PHE A 30 -18.91 3.81 1.79
CA PHE A 30 -18.01 4.42 2.74
C PHE A 30 -18.69 4.76 4.07
N VAL A 31 -19.90 5.34 4.06
CA VAL A 31 -20.68 5.64 5.27
C VAL A 31 -20.95 4.36 6.06
N VAL A 32 -21.34 3.30 5.36
CA VAL A 32 -21.53 1.97 5.95
C VAL A 32 -20.24 1.52 6.65
N LEU A 33 -19.09 1.55 5.97
CA LEU A 33 -17.80 1.21 6.58
C LEU A 33 -17.46 2.08 7.80
N ALA A 34 -17.68 3.39 7.68
CA ALA A 34 -17.38 4.35 8.73
C ALA A 34 -18.18 4.05 10.00
N LEU A 35 -19.49 3.83 9.86
CA LEU A 35 -20.39 3.47 10.96
C LEU A 35 -20.01 2.13 11.60
N TYR A 36 -19.76 1.09 10.78
CA TYR A 36 -19.37 -0.23 11.30
C TYR A 36 -18.04 -0.20 12.07
N THR A 37 -17.05 0.54 11.56
CA THR A 37 -15.78 0.64 12.26
C THR A 37 -15.90 1.45 13.55
N TYR A 38 -16.74 2.50 13.56
CA TYR A 38 -16.97 3.33 14.74
C TYR A 38 -17.63 2.52 15.87
N SER A 39 -18.65 1.72 15.53
CA SER A 39 -19.35 0.90 16.51
C SER A 39 -18.47 -0.25 17.02
N SER A 40 -17.81 -0.98 16.12
CA SER A 40 -17.25 -2.30 16.41
C SER A 40 -15.71 -2.33 16.52
N GLY A 41 -15.03 -1.20 16.27
CA GLY A 41 -13.58 -1.10 16.35
C GLY A 41 -12.86 -2.12 15.46
N LEU A 42 -11.77 -2.72 15.95
CA LEU A 42 -10.94 -3.68 15.21
C LEU A 42 -11.61 -5.05 15.01
N ARG A 43 -12.66 -5.39 15.77
CA ARG A 43 -13.34 -6.69 15.65
C ARG A 43 -14.10 -6.82 14.34
N ALA A 44 -14.76 -5.74 13.88
CA ALA A 44 -15.46 -5.73 12.60
C ALA A 44 -14.56 -6.06 11.40
N PRO A 45 -13.44 -5.34 11.16
CA PRO A 45 -12.57 -5.65 10.03
C PRO A 45 -11.95 -7.05 10.14
N ALA A 46 -11.71 -7.57 11.36
CA ALA A 46 -11.21 -8.93 11.56
C ALA A 46 -12.23 -10.00 11.12
N MET A 47 -13.51 -9.85 11.47
CA MET A 47 -14.56 -10.79 11.07
C MET A 47 -14.83 -10.74 9.57
N ILE A 48 -14.89 -9.53 9.00
CA ILE A 48 -15.10 -9.33 7.56
C ILE A 48 -13.91 -9.86 6.75
N ALA A 49 -12.69 -9.84 7.31
CA ALA A 49 -11.52 -10.38 6.65
C ALA A 49 -11.65 -11.87 6.28
N PHE A 50 -12.32 -12.69 7.10
CA PHE A 50 -12.53 -14.09 6.74
C PHE A 50 -13.43 -14.25 5.51
N VAL A 51 -14.56 -13.54 5.49
CA VAL A 51 -15.52 -13.58 4.38
C VAL A 51 -14.88 -13.05 3.11
N LYS A 52 -14.22 -11.89 3.19
CA LYS A 52 -13.55 -11.29 2.02
C LYS A 52 -12.46 -12.21 1.48
N ASP A 53 -11.69 -12.87 2.35
CA ASP A 53 -10.57 -13.69 1.92
C ASP A 53 -11.08 -14.92 1.17
N ILE A 54 -12.14 -15.57 1.64
CA ILE A 54 -12.79 -16.66 0.89
C ILE A 54 -13.27 -16.18 -0.48
N MET A 55 -13.96 -15.03 -0.52
CA MET A 55 -14.47 -14.48 -1.78
C MET A 55 -13.34 -14.15 -2.75
N ILE A 56 -12.27 -13.49 -2.29
CA ILE A 56 -11.14 -13.13 -3.16
C ILE A 56 -10.39 -14.37 -3.63
N TYR A 57 -10.26 -15.42 -2.81
CA TYR A 57 -9.69 -16.69 -3.25
C TYR A 57 -10.48 -17.32 -4.38
N ILE A 58 -11.81 -17.38 -4.25
CA ILE A 58 -12.69 -17.90 -5.31
C ILE A 58 -12.50 -17.10 -6.60
N VAL A 59 -12.51 -15.76 -6.50
CA VAL A 59 -12.34 -14.86 -7.65
C VAL A 59 -10.99 -15.04 -8.32
N VAL A 60 -9.90 -15.05 -7.54
CA VAL A 60 -8.54 -15.15 -8.08
C VAL A 60 -8.30 -16.53 -8.69
N ILE A 61 -8.70 -17.61 -8.01
CA ILE A 61 -8.55 -18.98 -8.54
C ILE A 61 -9.35 -19.14 -9.84
N ALA A 62 -10.60 -18.68 -9.86
CA ALA A 62 -11.43 -18.72 -11.06
C ALA A 62 -10.81 -17.90 -12.20
N ALA A 63 -10.30 -16.69 -11.91
CA ALA A 63 -9.67 -15.84 -12.92
C ALA A 63 -8.40 -16.48 -13.49
N VAL A 64 -7.50 -16.92 -12.62
CA VAL A 64 -6.21 -17.51 -13.00
C VAL A 64 -6.40 -18.83 -13.76
N TRP A 65 -7.41 -19.63 -13.41
CA TRP A 65 -7.62 -20.91 -14.06
C TRP A 65 -8.51 -20.83 -15.31
N LEU A 66 -9.67 -20.17 -15.20
CA LEU A 66 -10.70 -20.20 -16.25
C LEU A 66 -10.45 -19.20 -17.37
N ILE A 67 -9.85 -18.04 -17.09
CA ILE A 67 -9.59 -17.05 -18.15
C ILE A 67 -8.60 -17.62 -19.18
N PRO A 68 -7.41 -18.13 -18.80
CA PRO A 68 -6.52 -18.75 -19.78
C PRO A 68 -7.17 -19.93 -20.49
N ALA A 69 -7.95 -20.75 -19.79
CA ALA A 69 -8.66 -21.88 -20.42
C ALA A 69 -9.62 -21.42 -21.54
N LYS A 70 -10.29 -20.26 -21.37
CA LYS A 70 -11.15 -19.66 -22.40
C LYS A 70 -10.38 -18.99 -23.54
N LEU A 71 -9.14 -18.56 -23.28
CA LEU A 71 -8.29 -17.85 -24.24
C LEU A 71 -7.30 -18.78 -24.96
N GLY A 72 -7.46 -20.10 -24.90
CA GLY A 72 -6.55 -21.04 -25.58
C GLY A 72 -5.28 -21.42 -24.80
N GLY A 73 -5.25 -21.14 -23.50
CA GLY A 73 -4.19 -21.50 -22.57
C GLY A 73 -3.16 -20.39 -22.32
N TYR A 74 -2.26 -20.61 -21.37
CA TYR A 74 -1.23 -19.62 -21.01
C TYR A 74 -0.25 -19.33 -22.14
N GLY A 75 0.08 -20.32 -22.98
CA GLY A 75 0.95 -20.11 -24.14
C GLY A 75 0.41 -19.00 -25.05
N HIS A 76 -0.87 -19.12 -25.45
CA HIS A 76 -1.54 -18.11 -26.27
C HIS A 76 -1.57 -16.73 -25.60
N VAL A 77 -1.84 -16.68 -24.28
CA VAL A 77 -1.83 -15.41 -23.52
C VAL A 77 -0.47 -14.72 -23.57
N PHE A 78 0.62 -15.48 -23.39
CA PHE A 78 1.98 -14.93 -23.44
C PHE A 78 2.40 -14.54 -24.87
N ASP A 79 2.02 -15.32 -25.88
CA ASP A 79 2.29 -15.01 -27.29
C ASP A 79 1.59 -13.71 -27.72
N ALA A 80 0.32 -13.55 -27.34
CA ALA A 80 -0.46 -12.33 -27.60
C ALA A 80 0.17 -11.12 -26.90
N ALA A 81 0.58 -11.27 -25.64
CA ALA A 81 1.25 -10.20 -24.89
C ALA A 81 2.61 -9.83 -25.50
N ASP A 82 3.42 -10.80 -25.91
CA ASP A 82 4.72 -10.57 -26.56
C ASP A 82 4.55 -9.86 -27.90
N ALA A 83 3.61 -10.29 -28.74
CA ALA A 83 3.27 -9.62 -29.99
C ALA A 83 2.83 -8.17 -29.76
N HIS A 84 1.97 -7.94 -28.76
CA HIS A 84 1.51 -6.60 -28.38
C HIS A 84 2.68 -5.69 -27.97
N PHE A 85 3.58 -6.16 -27.10
CA PHE A 85 4.72 -5.34 -26.66
C PHE A 85 5.78 -5.14 -27.73
N LYS A 86 5.99 -6.11 -28.62
CA LYS A 86 6.85 -5.94 -29.81
C LYS A 86 6.31 -4.85 -30.72
N ALA A 87 5.01 -4.85 -30.98
CA ALA A 87 4.36 -3.81 -31.79
C ALA A 87 4.41 -2.43 -31.12
N LYS A 88 4.24 -2.37 -29.79
CA LYS A 88 4.30 -1.12 -29.01
C LYS A 88 5.71 -0.51 -28.96
N GLY A 89 6.75 -1.34 -28.96
CA GLY A 89 8.15 -0.90 -28.89
C GLY A 89 8.53 -0.26 -27.55
N GLY A 90 9.64 0.50 -27.55
CA GLY A 90 10.15 1.19 -26.37
C GLY A 90 10.64 0.25 -25.26
N ALA A 91 10.60 0.70 -24.00
CA ALA A 91 11.00 -0.10 -22.83
C ALA A 91 9.86 -1.01 -22.31
N THR A 92 9.19 -1.73 -23.22
CA THR A 92 8.09 -2.64 -22.89
C THR A 92 8.44 -4.09 -23.26
N GLY A 93 7.73 -5.06 -22.67
CA GLY A 93 7.96 -6.48 -22.89
C GLY A 93 7.31 -7.35 -21.80
N ILE A 94 7.25 -8.65 -22.06
CA ILE A 94 6.86 -9.67 -21.07
C ILE A 94 7.99 -10.00 -20.07
N ILE A 95 9.22 -9.60 -20.39
CA ILE A 95 10.39 -9.68 -19.53
C ILE A 95 10.97 -8.26 -19.39
N LEU A 96 11.48 -7.94 -18.20
CA LEU A 96 12.17 -6.69 -17.95
C LEU A 96 13.40 -6.55 -18.85
N LYS A 97 13.64 -5.34 -19.36
CA LYS A 97 14.90 -5.02 -20.06
C LYS A 97 16.01 -4.71 -19.07
N PRO A 98 17.31 -4.85 -19.46
CA PRO A 98 18.43 -4.55 -18.56
C PRO A 98 18.36 -3.17 -17.90
N SER A 99 17.88 -2.15 -18.62
CA SER A 99 17.71 -0.79 -18.10
C SER A 99 16.66 -0.65 -17.00
N GLN A 100 15.80 -1.66 -16.79
CA GLN A 100 14.72 -1.66 -15.80
C GLN A 100 15.07 -2.49 -14.55
N PHE A 101 16.13 -3.30 -14.60
CA PHE A 101 16.49 -4.22 -13.52
C PHE A 101 16.75 -3.49 -12.20
N THR A 102 17.53 -2.40 -12.23
CA THR A 102 17.87 -1.67 -11.00
C THR A 102 16.66 -0.96 -10.42
N ALA A 103 15.78 -0.40 -11.25
CA ALA A 103 14.56 0.26 -10.80
C ALA A 103 13.64 -0.75 -10.10
N PHE A 104 13.41 -1.91 -10.74
CA PHE A 104 12.55 -2.95 -10.18
C PHE A 104 13.13 -3.53 -8.88
N ALA A 105 14.41 -3.93 -8.89
CA ALA A 105 15.05 -4.55 -7.72
C ALA A 105 15.10 -3.59 -6.52
N SER A 106 15.48 -2.34 -6.75
CA SER A 106 15.54 -1.32 -5.70
C SER A 106 14.14 -0.97 -5.14
N LEU A 107 13.13 -0.91 -6.00
CA LEU A 107 11.74 -0.65 -5.58
C LEU A 107 11.18 -1.82 -4.78
N ALA A 108 11.41 -3.07 -5.23
CA ALA A 108 11.00 -4.26 -4.53
C ALA A 108 11.65 -4.36 -3.14
N LEU A 109 12.97 -4.14 -3.05
CA LEU A 109 13.70 -4.13 -1.79
C LEU A 109 13.21 -3.02 -0.85
N GLY A 110 13.11 -1.78 -1.35
CA GLY A 110 12.63 -0.65 -0.55
C GLY A 110 11.21 -0.86 -0.04
N SER A 111 10.33 -1.43 -0.87
CA SER A 111 8.95 -1.73 -0.51
C SER A 111 8.86 -2.85 0.53
N ALA A 112 9.68 -3.90 0.43
CA ALA A 112 9.77 -4.95 1.43
C ALA A 112 10.21 -4.42 2.81
N LEU A 113 11.19 -3.50 2.84
CA LEU A 113 11.63 -2.84 4.07
C LEU A 113 10.55 -1.90 4.63
N ALA A 114 9.86 -1.15 3.77
CA ALA A 114 8.83 -0.19 4.16
C ALA A 114 7.55 -0.86 4.70
N ALA A 115 7.18 -2.03 4.17
CA ALA A 115 5.93 -2.72 4.50
C ALA A 115 5.72 -2.92 6.01
N PHE A 116 6.77 -3.31 6.73
CA PHE A 116 6.72 -3.55 8.18
C PHE A 116 6.82 -2.27 9.02
N MET A 117 7.16 -1.13 8.43
CA MET A 117 7.26 0.16 9.13
C MET A 117 5.89 0.84 9.27
N TYR A 118 4.89 0.40 8.51
CA TYR A 118 3.56 0.99 8.60
C TYR A 118 2.88 0.69 9.94
N PRO A 119 2.31 1.70 10.62
CA PRO A 119 1.74 1.55 11.97
C PRO A 119 0.49 0.66 12.03
N HIS A 120 -0.25 0.54 10.92
CA HIS A 120 -1.41 -0.33 10.85
C HIS A 120 -1.02 -1.82 10.88
N THR A 121 0.21 -2.18 10.48
CA THR A 121 0.73 -3.55 10.64
C THR A 121 0.96 -3.86 12.12
N MET A 122 1.51 -2.91 12.89
CA MET A 122 1.68 -3.06 14.34
C MET A 122 0.36 -3.19 15.07
N THR A 123 -0.69 -2.50 14.61
CA THR A 123 -2.05 -2.64 15.16
C THR A 123 -2.56 -4.08 15.04
N ALA A 124 -2.28 -4.75 13.91
CA ALA A 124 -2.65 -6.16 13.70
C ALA A 124 -1.77 -7.13 14.50
N VAL A 125 -0.47 -6.84 14.64
CA VAL A 125 0.45 -7.67 15.44
C VAL A 125 0.07 -7.63 16.92
N LEU A 126 -0.18 -6.43 17.46
CA LEU A 126 -0.52 -6.23 18.87
C LEU A 126 -1.92 -6.74 19.23
N SER A 127 -2.82 -6.91 18.26
CA SER A 127 -4.13 -7.53 18.48
C SER A 127 -4.12 -9.05 18.30
N SER A 128 -2.99 -9.64 17.90
CA SER A 128 -2.88 -11.08 17.72
C SER A 128 -2.90 -11.82 19.06
N ALA A 129 -3.44 -13.04 19.06
CA ALA A 129 -3.56 -13.83 20.28
C ALA A 129 -2.21 -14.27 20.88
N SER A 130 -1.15 -14.37 20.07
CA SER A 130 0.17 -14.78 20.52
C SER A 130 1.26 -14.51 19.48
N ALA A 131 2.52 -14.47 19.92
CA ALA A 131 3.68 -14.45 19.02
C ALA A 131 3.73 -15.67 18.08
N LYS A 132 3.22 -16.83 18.51
CA LYS A 132 3.11 -18.04 17.67
C LYS A 132 2.17 -17.79 16.49
N THR A 133 1.06 -17.08 16.71
CA THR A 133 0.11 -16.69 15.65
C THR A 133 0.78 -15.77 14.63
N VAL A 134 1.54 -14.76 15.09
CA VAL A 134 2.29 -13.86 14.22
C VAL A 134 3.31 -14.64 13.38
N ARG A 135 4.08 -15.53 13.99
CA ARG A 135 5.07 -16.37 13.28
C ARG A 135 4.41 -17.27 12.23
N LYS A 136 3.28 -17.90 12.57
CA LYS A 136 2.53 -18.72 11.62
C LYS A 136 2.06 -17.87 10.42
N ASN A 137 1.53 -16.68 10.67
CA ASN A 137 1.12 -15.77 9.59
C ASN A 137 2.29 -15.37 8.68
N ALA A 138 3.46 -15.08 9.26
CA ALA A 138 4.67 -14.73 8.50
C ALA A 138 5.12 -15.85 7.54
N ILE A 139 4.95 -17.13 7.90
CA ILE A 139 5.27 -18.28 7.04
C ILE A 139 4.39 -18.31 5.78
N PHE A 140 3.12 -17.91 5.89
CA PHE A 140 2.18 -17.91 4.76
C PHE A 140 2.24 -16.63 3.92
N LEU A 141 2.86 -15.56 4.42
CA LEU A 141 2.94 -14.27 3.72
C LEU A 141 3.51 -14.38 2.29
N PRO A 142 4.56 -15.18 2.01
CA PRO A 142 5.05 -15.37 0.65
C PRO A 142 4.00 -15.97 -0.30
N ALA A 143 3.11 -16.85 0.17
CA ALA A 143 2.05 -17.41 -0.67
C ALA A 143 1.07 -16.31 -1.13
N TYR A 144 0.78 -15.32 -0.26
CA TYR A 144 -0.02 -14.16 -0.65
C TYR A 144 0.69 -13.30 -1.70
N THR A 145 2.02 -13.12 -1.60
CA THR A 145 2.77 -12.37 -2.62
C THR A 145 2.76 -13.06 -3.98
N LEU A 146 2.76 -14.39 -4.02
CA LEU A 146 2.63 -15.15 -5.27
C LEU A 146 1.27 -14.90 -5.93
N LEU A 147 0.18 -14.88 -5.16
CA LEU A 147 -1.17 -14.59 -5.67
C LEU A 147 -1.25 -13.18 -6.29
N LEU A 148 -0.59 -12.18 -5.72
CA LEU A 148 -0.50 -10.84 -6.31
C LEU A 148 0.19 -10.87 -7.68
N GLY A 149 1.23 -11.69 -7.83
CA GLY A 149 1.87 -11.93 -9.13
C GLY A 149 0.92 -12.54 -10.15
N LEU A 150 0.07 -13.48 -9.74
CA LEU A 150 -0.94 -14.07 -10.62
C LEU A 150 -2.04 -13.07 -11.03
N ILE A 151 -2.44 -12.17 -10.13
CA ILE A 151 -3.38 -11.08 -10.46
C ILE A 151 -2.76 -10.11 -11.48
N ALA A 152 -1.45 -9.85 -11.41
CA ALA A 152 -0.77 -9.02 -12.39
C ALA A 152 -0.86 -9.60 -13.83
N LEU A 153 -0.92 -10.93 -13.97
CA LEU A 153 -1.09 -11.59 -15.27
C LEU A 153 -2.45 -11.33 -15.92
N LEU A 154 -3.46 -10.88 -15.16
CA LEU A 154 -4.76 -10.51 -15.73
C LEU A 154 -4.63 -9.39 -16.78
N GLY A 155 -3.59 -8.54 -16.68
CA GLY A 155 -3.29 -7.56 -17.73
C GLY A 155 -2.91 -8.20 -19.06
N TYR A 156 -2.15 -9.30 -19.06
CA TYR A 156 -1.83 -10.05 -20.28
C TYR A 156 -3.05 -10.80 -20.81
N MET A 157 -3.86 -11.36 -19.92
CA MET A 157 -5.12 -11.99 -20.31
C MET A 157 -6.08 -11.00 -20.95
N ALA A 158 -6.11 -9.75 -20.50
CA ALA A 158 -6.88 -8.68 -21.12
C ALA A 158 -6.39 -8.34 -22.53
N ILE A 159 -5.07 -8.31 -22.76
CA ILE A 159 -4.50 -8.16 -24.11
C ILE A 159 -4.96 -9.31 -25.02
N ALA A 160 -4.85 -10.55 -24.55
CA ALA A 160 -5.27 -11.74 -25.31
C ALA A 160 -6.79 -11.79 -25.57
N ALA A 161 -7.59 -11.17 -24.70
CA ALA A 161 -9.04 -11.03 -24.85
C ALA A 161 -9.46 -9.77 -25.66
N ASP A 162 -8.49 -9.01 -26.20
CA ASP A 162 -8.71 -7.73 -26.90
C ASP A 162 -9.51 -6.69 -26.09
N VAL A 163 -9.29 -6.69 -24.77
CA VAL A 163 -9.93 -5.74 -23.85
C VAL A 163 -9.19 -4.41 -23.91
N ASN A 164 -9.85 -3.42 -24.51
CA ASN A 164 -9.31 -2.08 -24.67
C ASN A 164 -9.96 -1.11 -23.67
N VAL A 165 -9.16 -0.54 -22.77
CA VAL A 165 -9.61 0.41 -21.75
C VAL A 165 -8.78 1.68 -21.75
N LYS A 166 -9.40 2.80 -21.35
CA LYS A 166 -8.72 4.10 -21.24
C LYS A 166 -7.81 4.19 -20.01
N SER A 167 -8.21 3.54 -18.91
CA SER A 167 -7.48 3.51 -17.65
C SER A 167 -7.06 2.09 -17.31
N ALA A 168 -5.82 1.91 -16.85
CA ALA A 168 -5.32 0.61 -16.42
C ALA A 168 -6.15 -0.02 -15.29
N SER A 169 -6.77 0.81 -14.43
CA SER A 169 -7.64 0.31 -13.37
C SER A 169 -8.90 -0.38 -13.90
N ASP A 170 -9.38 0.00 -15.09
CA ASP A 170 -10.61 -0.53 -15.68
C ASP A 170 -10.40 -1.94 -16.32
N VAL A 171 -9.14 -2.41 -16.44
CA VAL A 171 -8.80 -3.68 -17.09
C VAL A 171 -9.52 -4.87 -16.44
N VAL A 172 -9.46 -4.98 -15.11
CA VAL A 172 -10.02 -6.14 -14.39
C VAL A 172 -11.55 -6.18 -14.50
N PRO A 173 -12.31 -5.10 -14.20
CA PRO A 173 -13.75 -5.09 -14.42
C PRO A 173 -14.14 -5.39 -15.87
N ALA A 174 -13.45 -4.80 -16.85
CA ALA A 174 -13.75 -5.01 -18.27
C ALA A 174 -13.52 -6.47 -18.66
N LEU A 175 -12.37 -7.05 -18.30
CA LEU A 175 -12.05 -8.45 -18.57
C LEU A 175 -13.09 -9.40 -17.97
N PHE A 176 -13.51 -9.15 -16.73
CA PHE A 176 -14.53 -9.96 -16.08
C PHE A 176 -15.89 -9.83 -16.76
N GLY A 177 -16.28 -8.61 -17.13
CA GLY A 177 -17.52 -8.35 -17.87
C GLY A 177 -17.56 -9.01 -19.25
N THR A 178 -16.41 -9.15 -19.91
CA THR A 178 -16.29 -9.82 -21.20
C THR A 178 -16.35 -11.34 -21.09
N LEU A 179 -15.72 -11.93 -20.06
CA LEU A 179 -15.48 -13.37 -20.01
C LEU A 179 -16.37 -14.16 -19.05
N PHE A 180 -17.05 -13.51 -18.11
CA PHE A 180 -17.85 -14.19 -17.09
C PHE A 180 -19.34 -13.81 -17.14
N PRO A 181 -20.23 -14.71 -16.69
CA PRO A 181 -21.64 -14.40 -16.57
C PRO A 181 -21.88 -13.32 -15.49
N ALA A 182 -22.94 -12.53 -15.66
CA ALA A 182 -23.25 -11.36 -14.84
C ALA A 182 -23.28 -11.65 -13.32
N TRP A 183 -23.77 -12.82 -12.90
CA TRP A 183 -23.79 -13.20 -11.48
C TRP A 183 -22.38 -13.29 -10.87
N PHE A 184 -21.42 -13.82 -11.64
CA PHE A 184 -20.04 -13.97 -11.17
C PHE A 184 -19.30 -12.64 -11.22
N VAL A 185 -19.60 -11.79 -12.22
CA VAL A 185 -19.12 -10.41 -12.26
C VAL A 185 -19.59 -9.65 -11.01
N GLY A 186 -20.87 -9.78 -10.64
CA GLY A 186 -21.40 -9.19 -9.41
C GLY A 186 -20.73 -9.74 -8.14
N PHE A 187 -20.49 -11.05 -8.07
CA PHE A 187 -19.76 -11.67 -6.96
C PHE A 187 -18.32 -11.15 -6.87
N ALA A 188 -17.61 -11.09 -7.99
CA ALA A 188 -16.24 -10.59 -8.04
C ALA A 188 -16.18 -9.10 -7.67
N ALA A 189 -17.15 -8.32 -8.14
CA ALA A 189 -17.28 -6.92 -7.78
C ALA A 189 -17.48 -6.73 -6.27
N ALA A 190 -18.37 -7.51 -5.66
CA ALA A 190 -18.58 -7.50 -4.21
C ALA A 190 -17.30 -7.91 -3.46
N ALA A 191 -16.58 -8.93 -3.94
CA ALA A 191 -15.33 -9.38 -3.34
C ALA A 191 -14.27 -8.27 -3.34
N ILE A 192 -14.11 -7.55 -4.45
CA ILE A 192 -13.15 -6.44 -4.56
C ILE A 192 -13.58 -5.26 -3.69
N ALA A 193 -14.87 -4.90 -3.70
CA ALA A 193 -15.39 -3.81 -2.87
C ALA A 193 -15.16 -4.09 -1.37
N ILE A 194 -15.53 -5.26 -0.87
CA ILE A 194 -15.29 -5.63 0.54
C ILE A 194 -13.78 -5.70 0.83
N SER A 195 -12.98 -6.16 -0.13
CA SER A 195 -11.51 -6.21 -0.02
C SER A 195 -10.89 -4.83 0.16
N ALA A 196 -11.45 -3.79 -0.45
CA ALA A 196 -11.03 -2.41 -0.26
C ALA A 196 -11.43 -1.85 1.13
N LEU A 197 -12.60 -2.23 1.64
CA LEU A 197 -13.12 -1.68 2.90
C LEU A 197 -12.31 -2.11 4.13
N VAL A 198 -11.87 -3.38 4.19
CA VAL A 198 -11.19 -3.91 5.39
C VAL A 198 -9.84 -3.23 5.68
N PRO A 199 -8.91 -3.10 4.73
CA PRO A 199 -7.66 -2.36 4.95
C PRO A 199 -7.91 -0.90 5.30
N ALA A 200 -8.87 -0.24 4.64
CA ALA A 200 -9.23 1.15 4.92
C ALA A 200 -9.63 1.37 6.40
N ALA A 201 -10.40 0.45 6.99
CA ALA A 201 -10.76 0.50 8.40
C ALA A 201 -9.54 0.35 9.31
N ILE A 202 -8.71 -0.68 9.12
CA ILE A 202 -7.53 -0.95 9.96
C ILE A 202 -6.51 0.19 9.86
N MET A 203 -6.29 0.73 8.67
CA MET A 203 -5.40 1.88 8.45
C MET A 203 -5.87 3.12 9.19
N SER A 204 -7.17 3.41 9.13
CA SER A 204 -7.73 4.54 9.84
C SER A 204 -7.67 4.36 11.37
N ILE A 205 -7.93 3.15 11.88
CA ILE A 205 -7.74 2.84 13.31
C ILE A 205 -6.28 3.07 13.71
N GLY A 206 -5.32 2.59 12.91
CA GLY A 206 -3.89 2.78 13.18
C GLY A 206 -3.49 4.27 13.21
N ALA A 207 -3.96 5.05 12.25
CA ALA A 207 -3.71 6.50 12.21
C ALA A 207 -4.35 7.23 13.41
N ALA A 208 -5.58 6.86 13.77
CA ALA A 208 -6.27 7.45 14.91
C ALA A 208 -5.59 7.11 16.24
N ASN A 209 -5.17 5.87 16.43
CA ASN A 209 -4.42 5.46 17.61
C ASN A 209 -3.10 6.24 17.74
N LEU A 210 -2.38 6.43 16.63
CA LEU A 210 -1.16 7.23 16.63
C LEU A 210 -1.44 8.68 17.04
N PHE A 211 -2.43 9.31 16.43
CA PHE A 211 -2.80 10.69 16.75
C PHE A 211 -3.23 10.82 18.21
N THR A 212 -4.15 9.97 18.67
CA THR A 212 -4.69 10.09 20.02
C THR A 212 -3.62 9.83 21.09
N ARG A 213 -2.74 8.85 20.89
CA ARG A 213 -1.73 8.48 21.90
C ARG A 213 -0.48 9.34 21.86
N ASN A 214 -0.04 9.81 20.69
CA ASN A 214 1.23 10.53 20.55
C ASN A 214 1.07 12.05 20.42
N LEU A 215 -0.11 12.54 20.02
CA LEU A 215 -0.36 13.97 19.88
C LEU A 215 -1.42 14.44 20.86
N TRP A 216 -2.62 13.86 20.82
CA TRP A 216 -3.75 14.35 21.64
C TRP A 216 -3.50 14.20 23.14
N ARG A 217 -3.15 13.01 23.60
CA ARG A 217 -2.92 12.77 25.03
C ARG A 217 -1.75 13.60 25.56
N PRO A 218 -0.54 13.59 24.97
CA PRO A 218 0.59 14.35 25.55
C PRO A 218 0.43 15.87 25.45
N LEU A 219 -0.21 16.39 24.39
CA LEU A 219 -0.23 17.84 24.10
C LEU A 219 -1.53 18.53 24.52
N VAL A 220 -2.66 17.81 24.56
CA VAL A 220 -3.99 18.40 24.77
C VAL A 220 -4.66 17.86 26.04
N SER A 221 -4.60 16.56 26.30
CA SER A 221 -5.27 15.94 27.45
C SER A 221 -4.43 14.86 28.14
N PRO A 222 -3.42 15.22 28.95
CA PRO A 222 -2.49 14.27 29.56
C PRO A 222 -3.15 13.26 30.51
N THR A 223 -4.23 13.69 31.18
CA THR A 223 -4.99 12.92 32.17
C THR A 223 -6.25 12.27 31.60
N ILE A 224 -6.33 12.11 30.28
CA ILE A 224 -7.48 11.46 29.62
C ILE A 224 -7.70 10.03 30.15
N THR A 225 -8.95 9.68 30.47
CA THR A 225 -9.31 8.32 30.91
C THR A 225 -9.28 7.35 29.73
N PRO A 226 -9.09 6.03 29.95
CA PRO A 226 -9.08 5.03 28.88
C PRO A 226 -10.33 5.07 27.99
N GLU A 227 -11.51 5.30 28.56
CA GLU A 227 -12.78 5.34 27.85
C GLU A 227 -12.85 6.56 26.93
N LYS A 228 -12.42 7.73 27.43
CA LYS A 228 -12.35 8.96 26.63
C LYS A 228 -11.28 8.84 25.55
N GLU A 229 -10.14 8.25 25.84
CA GLU A 229 -9.07 7.99 24.87
C GLU A 229 -9.60 7.13 23.70
N ALA A 230 -10.31 6.04 24.02
CA ALA A 230 -10.93 5.18 23.01
C ALA A 230 -12.01 5.91 22.18
N SER A 231 -12.85 6.73 22.83
CA SER A 231 -13.86 7.54 22.14
C SER A 231 -13.23 8.58 21.21
N THR A 232 -12.19 9.28 21.66
CA THR A 232 -11.42 10.22 20.84
C THR A 232 -10.77 9.51 19.65
N ALA A 233 -10.17 8.34 19.85
CA ALA A 233 -9.60 7.57 18.74
C ALA A 233 -10.66 7.14 17.71
N LYS A 234 -11.87 6.74 18.15
CA LYS A 234 -12.99 6.44 17.25
C LYS A 234 -13.42 7.67 16.43
N LEU A 235 -13.50 8.85 17.07
CA LEU A 235 -13.82 10.10 16.39
C LEU A 235 -12.74 10.49 15.38
N VAL A 236 -11.47 10.43 15.76
CA VAL A 236 -10.33 10.74 14.87
C VAL A 236 -10.29 9.74 13.70
N SER A 237 -10.61 8.46 13.93
CA SER A 237 -10.74 7.48 12.84
C SER A 237 -11.80 7.90 11.83
N LEU A 238 -12.94 8.42 12.27
CA LEU A 238 -13.97 8.96 11.38
C LEU A 238 -13.46 10.15 10.56
N VAL A 239 -12.77 11.10 11.21
CA VAL A 239 -12.15 12.26 10.54
C VAL A 239 -11.13 11.83 9.48
N VAL A 240 -10.24 10.87 9.80
CA VAL A 240 -9.23 10.36 8.85
C VAL A 240 -9.89 9.70 7.63
N LYS A 241 -10.96 8.94 7.85
CA LYS A 241 -11.71 8.33 6.74
C LYS A 241 -12.37 9.40 5.90
N PHE A 242 -13.05 10.37 6.53
CA PHE A 242 -13.73 11.44 5.81
C PHE A 242 -12.74 12.26 4.98
N GLY A 243 -11.57 12.57 5.53
CA GLY A 243 -10.47 13.18 4.78
C GLY A 243 -10.03 12.33 3.58
N ALA A 244 -10.01 11.00 3.69
CA ALA A 244 -9.72 10.12 2.56
C ALA A 244 -10.86 10.08 1.51
N LEU A 245 -12.12 10.21 1.92
CA LEU A 245 -13.25 10.35 1.01
C LEU A 245 -13.19 11.69 0.25
N LEU A 246 -12.93 12.80 0.94
CA LEU A 246 -12.70 14.09 0.30
C LEU A 246 -11.53 14.02 -0.68
N PHE A 247 -10.46 13.31 -0.32
CA PHE A 247 -9.30 13.13 -1.18
C PHE A 247 -9.67 12.49 -2.52
N ILE A 248 -10.49 11.43 -2.53
CA ILE A 248 -10.88 10.76 -3.79
C ILE A 248 -11.92 11.56 -4.60
N VAL A 249 -12.81 12.30 -3.93
CA VAL A 249 -13.83 13.12 -4.59
C VAL A 249 -13.21 14.35 -5.27
N PHE A 250 -12.29 15.03 -4.58
CA PHE A 250 -11.76 16.31 -5.04
C PHE A 250 -10.41 16.24 -5.76
N LEU A 251 -9.66 15.15 -5.63
CA LEU A 251 -8.36 15.01 -6.29
C LEU A 251 -8.38 13.92 -7.36
N PRO A 252 -7.65 14.11 -8.47
CA PRO A 252 -7.56 13.08 -9.50
C PRO A 252 -7.04 11.76 -8.93
N THR A 253 -7.61 10.64 -9.39
CA THR A 253 -7.24 9.29 -8.99
C THR A 253 -5.72 9.02 -9.05
N GLN A 254 -5.05 9.59 -10.05
CA GLN A 254 -3.60 9.45 -10.23
C GLN A 254 -2.82 9.96 -9.01
N TYR A 255 -3.25 11.06 -8.38
CA TYR A 255 -2.60 11.57 -7.17
C TYR A 255 -2.70 10.60 -6.00
N ALA A 256 -3.81 9.87 -5.86
CA ALA A 256 -3.96 8.86 -4.81
C ALA A 256 -2.95 7.71 -5.00
N ILE A 257 -2.71 7.31 -6.26
CA ILE A 257 -1.71 6.29 -6.62
C ILE A 257 -0.31 6.81 -6.33
N ASP A 258 0.04 7.99 -6.85
CA ASP A 258 1.38 8.56 -6.72
C ASP A 258 1.74 8.82 -5.25
N LEU A 259 0.85 9.46 -4.50
CA LEU A 259 1.08 9.73 -3.07
C LEU A 259 1.08 8.47 -2.23
N GLN A 260 0.42 7.39 -2.68
CA GLN A 260 0.56 6.11 -2.01
C GLN A 260 1.95 5.51 -2.25
N LEU A 261 2.47 5.56 -3.47
CA LEU A 261 3.83 5.10 -3.78
C LEU A 261 4.89 5.92 -3.04
N LEU A 262 4.72 7.24 -2.97
CA LEU A 262 5.56 8.13 -2.16
C LEU A 262 5.37 7.93 -0.65
N GLY A 263 4.20 7.47 -0.22
CA GLY A 263 3.98 6.99 1.15
C GLY A 263 5.01 5.95 1.59
N GLY A 264 5.42 5.07 0.67
CA GLY A 264 6.50 4.10 0.88
C GLY A 264 7.87 4.78 1.08
N VAL A 265 8.15 5.85 0.33
CA VAL A 265 9.41 6.62 0.44
C VAL A 265 9.54 7.22 1.83
N TRP A 266 8.45 7.80 2.35
CA TRP A 266 8.46 8.47 3.65
C TRP A 266 8.45 7.50 4.83
N ILE A 267 7.60 6.47 4.80
CA ILE A 267 7.54 5.51 5.90
C ILE A 267 8.83 4.68 6.00
N LEU A 268 9.57 4.51 4.91
CA LEU A 268 10.85 3.83 4.97
C LEU A 268 11.87 4.60 5.83
N GLN A 269 11.73 5.92 6.00
CA GLN A 269 12.70 6.73 6.73
C GLN A 269 12.70 6.51 8.25
N ILE A 270 11.68 5.86 8.80
CA ILE A 270 11.70 5.45 10.23
C ILE A 270 12.41 4.10 10.45
N PHE A 271 12.83 3.42 9.37
CA PHE A 271 13.49 2.13 9.45
C PHE A 271 14.74 2.10 10.34
N PRO A 272 15.69 3.06 10.27
CA PRO A 272 16.88 3.03 11.13
C PRO A 272 16.53 3.11 12.61
N ALA A 273 15.53 3.92 12.96
CA ALA A 273 15.09 4.10 14.34
C ALA A 273 14.42 2.84 14.92
N ILE A 274 13.71 2.07 14.09
CA ILE A 274 13.01 0.85 14.52
C ILE A 274 13.93 -0.36 14.50
N VAL A 275 14.73 -0.54 13.45
CA VAL A 275 15.48 -1.79 13.23
C VAL A 275 16.87 -1.72 13.85
N PHE A 276 17.65 -0.68 13.57
CA PHE A 276 19.05 -0.65 14.01
C PHE A 276 19.18 -0.50 15.53
N THR A 277 18.24 0.19 16.19
CA THR A 277 18.22 0.32 17.65
C THR A 277 18.02 -1.02 18.38
N LEU A 278 17.50 -2.05 17.71
CA LEU A 278 17.41 -3.42 18.25
C LEU A 278 18.78 -4.12 18.29
N TYR A 279 19.72 -3.73 17.42
CA TYR A 279 21.00 -4.41 17.24
C TYR A 279 22.21 -3.57 17.68
N THR A 280 22.06 -2.25 17.80
CA THR A 280 23.16 -1.36 18.22
C THR A 280 22.68 -0.28 19.18
N ARG A 281 23.52 -0.02 20.19
CA ARG A 281 23.35 1.10 21.15
C ARG A 281 24.08 2.37 20.72
N ARG A 282 24.71 2.38 19.53
CA ARG A 282 25.51 3.51 19.05
C ARG A 282 24.68 4.68 18.54
N LEU A 283 23.42 4.43 18.15
CA LEU A 283 22.51 5.45 17.64
C LEU A 283 21.85 6.20 18.81
N ASN A 284 21.90 7.53 18.79
CA ASN A 284 21.25 8.38 19.78
C ASN A 284 20.05 9.11 19.17
N THR A 285 19.22 9.72 20.03
CA THR A 285 17.99 10.40 19.60
C THR A 285 18.24 11.52 18.60
N GLN A 286 19.29 12.32 18.80
CA GLN A 286 19.61 13.45 17.92
C GLN A 286 20.01 12.96 16.52
N GLY A 287 20.88 11.95 16.44
CA GLY A 287 21.29 11.38 15.17
C GLY A 287 20.13 10.76 14.41
N LEU A 288 19.30 9.96 15.08
CA LEU A 288 18.11 9.37 14.46
C LEU A 288 17.13 10.42 13.96
N PHE A 289 16.91 11.51 14.71
CA PHE A 289 16.00 12.58 14.31
C PHE A 289 16.53 13.36 13.10
N VAL A 290 17.81 13.75 13.13
CA VAL A 290 18.44 14.49 12.02
C VAL A 290 18.53 13.60 10.78
N GLY A 291 18.90 12.34 10.91
CA GLY A 291 18.92 11.38 9.81
C GLY A 291 17.54 11.18 9.18
N TRP A 292 16.51 10.99 10.01
CA TRP A 292 15.12 10.93 9.54
C TRP A 292 14.71 12.20 8.79
N LEU A 293 14.99 13.38 9.34
CA LEU A 293 14.64 14.66 8.73
C LEU A 293 15.31 14.82 7.36
N ILE A 294 16.63 14.57 7.27
CA ILE A 294 17.37 14.65 6.01
C ILE A 294 16.87 13.60 5.01
N GLY A 295 16.55 12.39 5.47
CA GLY A 295 15.94 11.35 4.63
C GLY A 295 14.59 11.80 4.04
N ILE A 296 13.71 12.36 4.87
CA ILE A 296 12.41 12.89 4.42
C ILE A 296 12.58 14.03 3.42
N VAL A 297 13.46 15.00 3.71
CA VAL A 297 13.73 16.14 2.83
C VAL A 297 14.30 15.67 1.49
N THR A 298 15.28 14.76 1.53
CA THR A 298 15.91 14.20 0.32
C THR A 298 14.89 13.43 -0.51
N GLY A 299 14.13 12.51 0.10
CA GLY A 299 13.12 11.73 -0.60
C GLY A 299 12.02 12.59 -1.22
N THR A 300 11.59 13.64 -0.51
CA THR A 300 10.57 14.58 -1.01
C THR A 300 11.11 15.44 -2.13
N GLY A 301 12.32 15.98 -2.00
CA GLY A 301 12.96 16.80 -3.04
C GLY A 301 13.18 16.02 -4.33
N LEU A 302 13.67 14.78 -4.24
CA LEU A 302 13.82 13.91 -5.40
C LEU A 302 12.47 13.56 -6.03
N ALA A 303 11.45 13.25 -5.22
CA ALA A 303 10.11 12.97 -5.73
C ALA A 303 9.51 14.16 -6.49
N ILE A 304 9.64 15.38 -5.97
CA ILE A 304 9.19 16.61 -6.63
C ILE A 304 9.93 16.79 -7.96
N SER A 305 11.26 16.60 -7.97
CA SER A 305 12.07 16.72 -9.19
C SER A 305 11.67 15.73 -10.30
N GLN A 306 11.04 14.61 -9.94
CA GLN A 306 10.60 13.56 -10.86
C GLN A 306 9.09 13.60 -11.15
N GLY A 307 8.41 14.71 -10.79
CA GLY A 307 6.96 14.83 -11.00
C GLY A 307 6.16 13.80 -10.21
N LEU A 308 6.55 13.56 -8.95
CA LEU A 308 5.96 12.59 -8.00
C LEU A 308 6.19 11.10 -8.34
N LYS A 309 7.01 10.81 -9.34
CA LYS A 309 7.42 9.42 -9.63
C LYS A 309 8.39 8.90 -8.56
N PRO A 310 8.30 7.62 -8.17
CA PRO A 310 9.10 7.06 -7.08
C PRO A 310 10.53 6.67 -7.48
N VAL A 311 10.95 6.92 -8.72
CA VAL A 311 12.25 6.46 -9.27
C VAL A 311 13.07 7.66 -9.72
N TYR A 312 14.34 7.68 -9.37
CA TYR A 312 15.31 8.69 -9.76
C TYR A 312 16.46 8.05 -10.54
N ALA A 313 16.84 8.66 -11.66
CA ALA A 313 17.95 8.20 -12.48
C ALA A 313 19.28 8.74 -11.95
N LEU A 314 20.12 7.87 -11.39
CA LEU A 314 21.48 8.24 -11.00
C LEU A 314 22.41 8.12 -12.20
N HIS A 315 23.21 9.17 -12.44
CA HIS A 315 24.21 9.21 -13.48
C HIS A 315 25.59 8.95 -12.88
N PHE A 316 26.26 7.91 -13.35
CA PHE A 316 27.64 7.58 -12.98
C PHE A 316 28.46 7.47 -14.26
N GLY A 317 29.19 8.53 -14.62
CA GLY A 317 29.81 8.67 -15.93
C GLY A 317 28.74 8.59 -17.03
N ASP A 318 28.95 7.71 -18.01
CA ASP A 318 28.01 7.48 -19.12
C ASP A 318 26.85 6.53 -18.77
N SER A 319 26.89 5.91 -17.59
CA SER A 319 25.88 4.92 -17.18
C SER A 319 24.75 5.53 -16.37
N VAL A 320 23.51 5.13 -16.66
CA VAL A 320 22.30 5.57 -15.96
C VAL A 320 21.69 4.42 -15.17
N TYR A 321 21.54 4.60 -13.86
CA TYR A 321 20.98 3.62 -12.95
C TYR A 321 19.70 4.18 -12.30
N PRO A 322 18.51 3.85 -12.83
CA PRO A 322 17.26 4.22 -12.18
C PRO A 322 17.11 3.46 -10.87
N LEU A 323 16.89 4.18 -9.77
CA LEU A 323 16.73 3.63 -8.44
C LEU A 323 15.51 4.19 -7.73
N TYR A 324 14.94 3.39 -6.84
CA TYR A 324 13.87 3.82 -5.95
C TYR A 324 14.34 4.92 -5.01
N ILE A 325 13.65 6.06 -5.04
CA ILE A 325 13.96 7.26 -4.25
C ILE A 325 14.01 6.95 -2.76
N GLY A 326 13.14 6.06 -2.28
CA GLY A 326 13.10 5.67 -0.86
C GLY A 326 14.41 5.05 -0.39
N LEU A 327 15.08 4.24 -1.21
CA LEU A 327 16.38 3.66 -0.85
C LEU A 327 17.50 4.69 -0.88
N ILE A 328 17.51 5.60 -1.86
CA ILE A 328 18.47 6.70 -1.90
C ILE A 328 18.37 7.53 -0.61
N ALA A 329 17.15 7.96 -0.29
CA ALA A 329 16.86 8.71 0.93
C ALA A 329 17.23 7.92 2.20
N LEU A 330 16.96 6.62 2.23
CA LEU A 330 17.31 5.75 3.36
C LEU A 330 18.82 5.66 3.56
N VAL A 331 19.62 5.54 2.49
CA VAL A 331 21.09 5.53 2.60
C VAL A 331 21.58 6.83 3.21
N VAL A 332 21.08 7.98 2.74
CA VAL A 332 21.43 9.29 3.31
C VAL A 332 21.04 9.37 4.79
N ASN A 333 19.82 8.94 5.12
CA ASN A 333 19.33 8.88 6.50
C ASN A 333 20.22 8.04 7.41
N ILE A 334 20.62 6.84 6.97
CA ILE A 334 21.50 5.96 7.72
C ILE A 334 22.85 6.64 7.96
N VAL A 335 23.49 7.15 6.91
CA VAL A 335 24.80 7.81 7.01
C VAL A 335 24.75 8.98 7.98
N VAL A 336 23.76 9.86 7.85
CA VAL A 336 23.59 11.02 8.75
C VAL A 336 23.28 10.56 10.18
N SER A 337 22.42 9.56 10.36
CA SER A 337 22.08 9.00 11.67
C SER A 337 23.31 8.52 12.42
N PHE A 338 24.18 7.77 11.74
CA PHE A 338 25.43 7.28 12.34
C PHE A 338 26.45 8.40 12.56
N ALA A 339 26.66 9.27 11.57
CA ALA A 339 27.63 10.36 11.68
C ALA A 339 27.29 11.29 12.86
N VAL A 340 26.04 11.76 12.93
CA VAL A 340 25.58 12.63 14.03
C VAL A 340 25.59 11.88 15.35
N SER A 341 25.22 10.59 15.39
CA SER A 341 25.25 9.83 16.65
C SER A 341 26.66 9.63 17.22
N VAL A 342 27.67 9.51 16.35
CA VAL A 342 29.08 9.39 16.75
C VAL A 342 29.65 10.73 17.19
N LEU A 343 29.27 11.82 16.52
CA LEU A 343 29.77 13.17 16.83
C LEU A 343 29.08 13.80 18.03
N SER A 344 27.82 13.43 18.31
CA SER A 344 27.08 13.94 19.47
C SER A 344 27.56 13.29 20.78
N PRO A 345 27.71 14.07 21.87
CA PRO A 345 28.08 13.53 23.18
C PRO A 345 27.11 12.45 23.63
N ARG A 346 27.62 11.31 24.11
CA ARG A 346 26.78 10.30 24.77
C ARG A 346 26.17 10.93 26.01
N ARG A 347 24.84 11.14 26.03
CA ARG A 347 24.13 11.33 27.29
C ARG A 347 24.29 10.04 28.09
N VAL A 348 25.17 10.06 29.09
CA VAL A 348 25.15 9.08 30.17
C VAL A 348 23.79 9.22 30.81
N VAL A 349 22.90 8.26 30.55
CA VAL A 349 21.63 8.18 31.28
C VAL A 349 22.04 7.85 32.71
N VAL A 350 22.00 8.86 33.58
CA VAL A 350 22.06 8.65 35.03
C VAL A 350 20.79 7.87 35.34
N THR A 351 20.94 6.56 35.54
CA THR A 351 19.88 5.73 36.13
C THR A 351 19.64 6.26 37.53
N ALA A 352 18.49 6.91 37.73
CA ALA A 352 17.95 7.24 39.04
C ALA A 352 17.14 6.05 39.57
#